data_AF-A0A6C0K886-F1
#
_entry.id   AF-A0A6C0K886-F1
#
_cell.length_a   1.000
_cell.length_b   1.000
_cell.length_c   1.000
_cell.angle_alpha   90.00
_cell.angle_beta   90.00
_cell.angle_gamma   90.00
#
_symmetry.space_group_name_H-M   'P 1'
#
loop_
_entity.id
_entity.type
_entity.pdbx_description
1 polymer ?
#
loop_
_entity_poly.entity_id
_entity_poly.type
_entity_poly.pdbx_seq_one_letter_code
_entity_poly.pdbx_strand_id
1 'polypeptide(L)'
;MADDHRFTLSVTGGLVEHRGVIAGLGDQSIEVARVDPDLYLRGEVIYPTMDSIFIHIPKCGGTSLSSAIFGCNWTPKPNWNYRHLSLGQDFHSNSGSIWPLENRKSLRNAKIFTIIRDPLERLFSEYHFLKDNDTFKALLPVEVGSFEEFIAVNSNSIIRFLLGHRIFSQHPITEAHCATVLEGMEDLGIVVGLFDDYQRSLELIHDTCGVDIPPQVPKKRVTINRQNAESIPPHVRQLFEERNALDRKLYVYCEQRYQQYQLDTTTPPRYLCPGGEYEHIPVYTYRFSLIQPFLTEKSDFASRYFPTLCEIHRTALEKDFVWFDAGGPKFKVAADGKRYAIAWALLFLQRRHLFPQFDFENIKVDFDHPLSTILHIGGIVNPTVEALLITSA
;
A
#
# COMPACT_ATOMS: atom_id res chain seq x y z
N MET A 1 26.37 10.26 49.92
CA MET A 1 25.42 9.15 50.08
C MET A 1 24.76 8.98 48.73
N ALA A 2 25.10 7.87 48.07
CA ALA A 2 24.62 7.52 46.75
C ALA A 2 23.40 6.61 46.93
N ASP A 3 22.28 6.96 46.31
CA ASP A 3 21.18 6.02 46.11
C ASP A 3 21.11 5.67 44.63
N ASP A 4 21.65 4.48 44.38
CA ASP A 4 21.75 3.73 43.13
C ASP A 4 20.39 3.04 42.89
N HIS A 5 19.51 3.63 42.09
CA HIS A 5 18.30 2.94 41.65
C HIS A 5 18.61 2.06 40.44
N ARG A 6 19.11 0.86 40.72
CA ARG A 6 19.17 -0.24 39.74
C ARG A 6 17.77 -0.76 39.48
N PHE A 7 17.32 -0.66 38.23
CA PHE A 7 16.18 -1.44 37.76
C PHE A 7 16.64 -2.86 37.48
N THR A 8 16.08 -3.83 38.20
CA THR A 8 16.28 -5.25 37.87
C THR A 8 15.04 -5.71 37.12
N LEU A 9 15.23 -6.12 35.86
CA LEU A 9 14.18 -6.71 35.05
C LEU A 9 14.13 -8.22 35.36
N SER A 10 13.10 -8.69 36.07
CA SER A 10 12.81 -10.12 36.16
C SER A 10 11.64 -10.45 35.24
N VAL A 11 11.93 -11.12 34.12
CA VAL A 11 10.92 -11.66 33.22
C VAL A 11 10.45 -13.00 33.77
N THR A 12 9.24 -13.02 34.30
CA THR A 12 8.46 -14.26 34.43
C THR A 12 7.00 -13.96 34.08
N GLY A 13 6.46 -14.65 33.07
CA GLY A 13 5.02 -14.68 32.82
C GLY A 13 4.36 -13.38 32.35
N GLY A 14 4.83 -12.82 31.23
CA GLY A 14 4.02 -12.12 30.21
C GLY A 14 2.79 -11.29 30.62
N LEU A 15 2.85 -10.43 31.64
CA LEU A 15 1.87 -9.34 31.85
C LEU A 15 2.51 -8.21 32.67
N VAL A 16 2.55 -7.01 32.09
CA VAL A 16 2.84 -5.77 32.82
C VAL A 16 1.49 -5.14 33.18
N GLU A 17 1.01 -5.37 34.41
CA GLU A 17 -0.13 -4.62 34.93
C GLU A 17 0.35 -3.27 35.49
N HIS A 18 -0.07 -2.17 34.89
CA HIS A 18 -0.11 -0.87 35.56
C HIS A 18 -1.50 -0.66 36.15
N ARG A 19 -1.65 -0.83 37.47
CA ARG A 19 -2.85 -0.42 38.20
C ARG A 19 -2.67 1.00 38.75
N GLY A 20 -3.31 1.97 38.09
CA GLY A 20 -3.66 3.25 38.68
C GLY A 20 -5.16 3.28 38.94
N VAL A 21 -5.58 3.37 40.20
CA VAL A 21 -6.99 3.59 40.57
C VAL A 21 -7.27 5.09 40.54
N ILE A 22 -8.18 5.53 39.68
CA ILE A 22 -8.79 6.86 39.80
C ILE A 22 -10.23 6.64 40.24
N ALA A 23 -10.57 7.21 41.40
CA ALA A 23 -11.89 7.11 42.01
C ALA A 23 -12.90 8.00 41.26
N GLY A 24 -14.08 7.44 41.01
CA GLY A 24 -15.24 8.16 40.51
C GLY A 24 -15.32 8.18 39.00
N LEU A 25 -15.98 7.18 38.41
CA LEU A 25 -16.86 7.28 37.25
C LEU A 25 -17.51 5.91 37.06
N GLY A 26 -18.84 5.92 36.94
CA GLY A 26 -19.69 4.73 37.01
C GLY A 26 -19.51 3.75 35.85
N ASP A 27 -19.96 2.53 36.13
CA ASP A 27 -19.93 1.36 35.29
C ASP A 27 -20.79 1.56 34.02
N GLN A 28 -20.17 1.95 32.91
CA GLN A 28 -20.76 1.85 31.58
C GLN A 28 -19.73 1.30 30.60
N SER A 29 -19.77 -0.03 30.44
CA SER A 29 -19.08 -0.74 29.38
C SER A 29 -19.75 -0.46 28.03
N ILE A 30 -18.99 0.06 27.06
CA ILE A 30 -19.38 0.03 25.64
C ILE A 30 -18.42 -0.91 24.93
N GLU A 31 -18.97 -1.96 24.32
CA GLU A 31 -18.24 -2.88 23.45
C GLU A 31 -17.80 -2.14 22.19
N VAL A 32 -16.51 -1.78 22.14
CA VAL A 32 -15.83 -1.57 20.87
C VAL A 32 -15.29 -2.93 20.49
N ALA A 33 -15.73 -3.48 19.36
CA ALA A 33 -15.19 -4.71 18.80
C ALA A 33 -13.68 -4.55 18.57
N ARG A 34 -12.88 -4.92 19.58
CA ARG A 34 -11.44 -5.06 19.48
C ARG A 34 -11.21 -6.37 18.71
N VAL A 35 -10.80 -6.25 17.45
CA VAL A 35 -10.21 -7.40 16.77
C VAL A 35 -8.88 -7.66 17.47
N ASP A 36 -8.81 -8.79 18.17
CA ASP A 36 -7.61 -9.26 18.88
C ASP A 36 -6.43 -9.37 17.89
N PRO A 37 -5.33 -8.62 18.07
CA PRO A 37 -4.11 -8.75 17.26
C PRO A 37 -3.54 -10.17 17.27
N ASP A 38 -3.81 -10.96 18.32
CA ASP A 38 -3.35 -12.34 18.42
C ASP A 38 -4.21 -13.32 17.60
N LEU A 39 -5.44 -12.98 17.23
CA LEU A 39 -6.23 -13.76 16.26
C LEU A 39 -5.62 -13.70 14.85
N TYR A 40 -4.97 -12.58 14.51
CA TYR A 40 -4.25 -12.39 13.25
C TYR A 40 -2.98 -13.24 13.18
N LEU A 41 -2.19 -13.28 14.26
CA LEU A 41 -0.98 -14.12 14.34
C LEU A 41 -1.32 -15.62 14.36
N ARG A 42 -2.51 -15.99 14.88
CA ARG A 42 -3.02 -17.37 14.90
C ARG A 42 -3.71 -17.80 13.61
N GLY A 43 -3.98 -16.86 12.68
CA GLY A 43 -4.61 -17.18 11.39
C GLY A 43 -6.10 -17.53 11.49
N GLU A 44 -6.79 -17.09 12.55
CA GLU A 44 -8.16 -17.48 12.89
C GLU A 44 -9.23 -16.46 12.44
N VAL A 45 -8.86 -15.43 11.68
CA VAL A 45 -9.83 -14.49 11.11
C VAL A 45 -10.61 -15.18 9.97
N ILE A 46 -11.85 -15.57 10.27
CA ILE A 46 -12.82 -16.04 9.28
C ILE A 46 -13.32 -14.82 8.52
N TYR A 47 -12.79 -14.62 7.30
CA TYR A 47 -13.30 -13.58 6.41
C TYR A 47 -14.66 -14.02 5.85
N PRO A 48 -15.61 -13.08 5.64
CA PRO A 48 -16.85 -13.40 4.97
C PRO A 48 -16.55 -14.08 3.62
N THR A 49 -17.21 -15.21 3.37
CA THR A 49 -17.05 -15.94 2.12
C THR A 49 -17.67 -15.12 1.00
N MET A 50 -16.85 -14.71 0.03
CA MET A 50 -17.38 -14.18 -1.22
C MET A 50 -17.89 -15.34 -2.07
N ASP A 51 -19.07 -15.17 -2.68
CA ASP A 51 -19.53 -16.07 -3.76
C ASP A 51 -18.73 -15.88 -5.05
N SER A 52 -17.95 -14.79 -5.12
CA SER A 52 -17.06 -14.45 -6.22
C SER A 52 -15.59 -14.83 -5.91
N ILE A 53 -14.77 -14.89 -6.97
CA ILE A 53 -13.31 -15.07 -6.90
C ILE A 53 -12.66 -13.76 -7.31
N PHE A 54 -11.96 -13.12 -6.37
CA PHE A 54 -11.16 -11.94 -6.64
C PHE A 54 -9.71 -12.33 -6.93
N ILE A 55 -9.22 -12.05 -8.14
CA ILE A 55 -7.81 -12.16 -8.50
C ILE A 55 -7.13 -10.82 -8.19
N HIS A 56 -6.42 -10.73 -7.07
CA HIS A 56 -5.66 -9.53 -6.69
C HIS A 56 -4.25 -9.59 -7.26
N ILE A 57 -4.07 -8.98 -8.43
CA ILE A 57 -2.75 -8.78 -9.03
C ILE A 57 -1.96 -7.74 -8.19
N PRO A 58 -0.74 -8.05 -7.74
CA PRO A 58 0.06 -7.11 -6.95
C PRO A 58 0.23 -5.75 -7.63
N LYS A 59 0.06 -4.68 -6.84
CA LYS A 59 0.23 -3.27 -7.24
C LYS A 59 -0.84 -2.70 -8.20
N CYS A 60 -1.97 -3.39 -8.36
CA CYS A 60 -3.13 -2.92 -9.13
C CYS A 60 -4.28 -2.40 -8.25
N GLY A 61 -3.98 -1.83 -7.07
CA GLY A 61 -5.01 -1.28 -6.17
C GLY A 61 -5.83 -2.30 -5.38
N GLY A 62 -5.55 -3.60 -5.50
CA GLY A 62 -6.37 -4.63 -4.87
C GLY A 62 -6.28 -4.70 -3.34
N THR A 63 -5.30 -4.04 -2.69
CA THR A 63 -5.27 -3.93 -1.21
C THR A 63 -6.38 -3.02 -0.70
N SER A 64 -6.65 -1.90 -1.38
CA SER A 64 -7.74 -1.00 -1.02
C SER A 64 -9.09 -1.71 -1.22
N LEU A 65 -9.25 -2.40 -2.35
CA LEU A 65 -10.47 -3.15 -2.65
C LEU A 65 -10.70 -4.31 -1.68
N SER A 66 -9.71 -5.17 -1.45
CA SER A 66 -9.87 -6.31 -0.53
C SER A 66 -10.18 -5.81 0.88
N SER A 67 -9.46 -4.79 1.35
CA SER A 67 -9.74 -4.18 2.65
C SER A 67 -11.18 -3.67 2.78
N ALA A 68 -11.72 -3.09 1.70
CA ALA A 68 -13.09 -2.57 1.66
C ALA A 68 -14.12 -3.71 1.66
N ILE A 69 -13.96 -4.71 0.79
CA ILE A 69 -14.86 -5.86 0.67
C ILE A 69 -14.87 -6.69 1.96
N PHE A 70 -13.70 -6.94 2.55
CA PHE A 70 -13.57 -7.80 3.73
C PHE A 70 -13.66 -7.03 5.05
N GLY A 71 -13.83 -5.71 5.03
CA GLY A 71 -13.90 -4.87 6.23
C GLY A 71 -12.64 -4.90 7.09
N CYS A 72 -11.48 -5.16 6.51
CA CYS A 72 -10.22 -5.36 7.23
C CYS A 72 -9.16 -4.29 6.90
N ASN A 73 -8.22 -4.10 7.83
CA ASN A 73 -7.10 -3.15 7.63
C ASN A 73 -5.91 -3.74 6.89
N TRP A 74 -5.92 -5.06 6.68
CA TRP A 74 -4.81 -5.81 6.13
C TRP A 74 -5.30 -6.73 5.01
N THR A 75 -4.42 -7.05 4.07
CA THR A 75 -4.69 -8.05 3.05
C THR A 75 -5.07 -9.38 3.72
N PRO A 76 -6.24 -9.97 3.40
CA PRO A 76 -6.60 -11.27 3.94
C PRO A 76 -5.64 -12.36 3.45
N LYS A 77 -5.62 -13.49 4.16
CA LYS A 77 -4.86 -14.65 3.73
C LYS A 77 -5.42 -15.16 2.39
N PRO A 78 -4.57 -15.45 1.37
CA PRO A 78 -5.03 -16.03 0.13
C PRO A 78 -5.81 -17.33 0.36
N ASN A 79 -6.91 -17.48 -0.35
CA ASN A 79 -7.76 -18.67 -0.31
C ASN A 79 -8.42 -18.88 -1.69
N TRP A 80 -9.42 -19.74 -1.76
CA TRP A 80 -10.11 -20.03 -3.02
C TRP A 80 -10.83 -18.82 -3.65
N ASN A 81 -11.43 -17.95 -2.84
CA ASN A 81 -12.19 -16.78 -3.28
C ASN A 81 -11.34 -15.50 -3.34
N TYR A 82 -10.14 -15.53 -2.78
CA TYR A 82 -9.18 -14.43 -2.82
C TYR A 82 -7.82 -14.91 -3.29
N ARG A 83 -7.50 -14.63 -4.56
CA ARG A 83 -6.26 -15.06 -5.19
C ARG A 83 -5.17 -14.02 -5.07
N HIS A 84 -4.07 -14.39 -4.44
CA HIS A 84 -2.93 -13.52 -4.19
C HIS A 84 -1.68 -14.36 -3.84
N LEU A 85 -0.59 -13.68 -3.45
CA LEU A 85 0.66 -14.31 -3.02
C LEU A 85 0.54 -14.92 -1.62
N SER A 86 1.06 -16.13 -1.42
CA SER A 86 1.20 -16.82 -0.13
C SER A 86 2.22 -16.12 0.79
N LEU A 87 1.79 -15.06 1.48
CA LEU A 87 2.63 -14.34 2.44
C LEU A 87 3.04 -15.25 3.61
N GLY A 88 4.33 -15.28 3.93
CA GLY A 88 4.88 -16.09 5.03
C GLY A 88 5.19 -17.55 4.67
N GLN A 89 5.02 -17.94 3.41
CA GLN A 89 5.49 -19.23 2.87
C GLN A 89 6.56 -18.98 1.81
N ASP A 90 6.26 -19.27 0.55
CA ASP A 90 7.17 -19.24 -0.59
C ASP A 90 6.90 -18.09 -1.55
N PHE A 91 5.87 -17.25 -1.28
CA PHE A 91 5.42 -16.16 -2.15
C PHE A 91 4.99 -16.63 -3.55
N HIS A 92 4.43 -17.84 -3.64
CA HIS A 92 3.73 -18.30 -4.83
C HIS A 92 2.33 -17.70 -4.91
N SER A 93 1.86 -17.48 -6.14
CA SER A 93 0.47 -17.11 -6.38
C SER A 93 -0.41 -18.36 -6.37
N ASN A 94 -1.53 -18.30 -5.66
CA ASN A 94 -2.55 -19.36 -5.71
C ASN A 94 -3.51 -19.23 -6.92
N SER A 95 -3.25 -18.26 -7.82
CA SER A 95 -4.05 -18.03 -9.03
C SER A 95 -3.83 -19.09 -10.10
N GLY A 96 -2.70 -19.81 -10.05
CA GLY A 96 -2.30 -20.77 -11.08
C GLY A 96 -3.34 -21.86 -11.35
N SER A 97 -4.08 -22.25 -10.31
CA SER A 97 -5.15 -23.25 -10.41
C SER A 97 -6.33 -22.86 -11.31
N ILE A 98 -6.49 -21.60 -11.70
CA ILE A 98 -7.62 -21.13 -12.54
C ILE A 98 -7.43 -21.51 -14.01
N TRP A 99 -6.19 -21.50 -14.50
CA TRP A 99 -5.89 -21.49 -15.93
C TRP A 99 -5.84 -22.87 -16.61
N PRO A 100 -5.53 -23.99 -15.96
CA PRO A 100 -5.62 -25.31 -16.58
C PRO A 100 -7.04 -25.63 -17.06
N LEU A 101 -7.16 -26.23 -18.24
CA LEU A 101 -8.44 -26.46 -18.93
C LEU A 101 -9.42 -27.31 -18.08
N GLU A 102 -8.90 -28.28 -17.33
CA GLU A 102 -9.66 -29.13 -16.43
C GLU A 102 -10.34 -28.34 -15.31
N ASN A 103 -9.67 -27.30 -14.79
CA ASN A 103 -10.19 -26.46 -13.71
C ASN A 103 -11.13 -25.38 -14.25
N ARG A 104 -10.92 -24.90 -15.49
CA ARG A 104 -11.85 -23.93 -16.10
C ARG A 104 -13.27 -24.47 -16.18
N LYS A 105 -13.42 -25.77 -16.44
CA LYS A 105 -14.75 -26.41 -16.54
C LYS A 105 -15.57 -26.28 -15.27
N SER A 106 -14.95 -26.44 -14.10
CA SER A 106 -15.64 -26.28 -12.81
C SER A 106 -15.88 -24.82 -12.43
N LEU A 107 -15.18 -23.89 -13.09
CA LEU A 107 -15.23 -22.45 -12.83
C LEU A 107 -16.15 -21.66 -13.80
N ARG A 108 -16.74 -22.29 -14.82
CA ARG A 108 -17.54 -21.57 -15.85
C ARG A 108 -18.70 -20.74 -15.30
N ASN A 109 -19.24 -21.10 -14.14
CA ASN A 109 -20.33 -20.36 -13.49
C ASN A 109 -19.85 -19.48 -12.32
N ALA A 110 -18.56 -19.50 -11.99
CA ALA A 110 -18.01 -18.65 -10.95
C ALA A 110 -18.00 -17.20 -11.41
N LYS A 111 -18.31 -16.28 -10.51
CA LYS A 111 -18.10 -14.85 -10.74
C LYS A 111 -16.66 -14.52 -10.42
N ILE A 112 -15.84 -14.30 -11.45
CA ILE A 112 -14.41 -14.03 -11.29
C ILE A 112 -14.14 -12.61 -11.74
N PHE A 113 -13.39 -11.86 -10.94
CA PHE A 113 -13.02 -10.50 -11.29
C PHE A 113 -11.59 -10.16 -10.89
N THR A 114 -11.05 -9.14 -11.55
CA THR A 114 -9.74 -8.56 -11.24
C THR A 114 -9.70 -7.08 -11.56
N ILE A 115 -8.67 -6.40 -11.07
CA ILE A 115 -8.29 -5.07 -11.51
C ILE A 115 -6.85 -5.16 -12.02
N ILE A 116 -6.63 -4.68 -13.24
CA ILE A 116 -5.31 -4.60 -13.86
C ILE A 116 -4.87 -3.15 -13.99
N ARG A 117 -3.56 -2.93 -14.01
CA ARG A 117 -2.92 -1.63 -14.20
C ARG A 117 -1.97 -1.73 -15.38
N ASP A 118 -1.70 -0.61 -16.04
CA ASP A 118 -0.65 -0.56 -17.05
C ASP A 118 0.63 -1.23 -16.51
N PRO A 119 1.24 -2.19 -17.24
CA PRO A 119 2.29 -3.01 -16.64
C PRO A 119 3.59 -2.23 -16.37
N LEU A 120 3.87 -1.15 -17.11
CA LEU A 120 5.02 -0.28 -16.86
C LEU A 120 4.80 0.49 -15.56
N GLU A 121 3.63 1.12 -15.41
CA GLU A 121 3.21 1.79 -14.18
C GLU A 121 3.21 0.85 -12.96
N ARG A 122 2.74 -0.39 -13.16
CA ARG A 122 2.73 -1.43 -12.13
C ARG A 122 4.15 -1.79 -11.69
N LEU A 123 5.05 -2.08 -12.62
CA LEU A 123 6.46 -2.39 -12.34
C LEU A 123 7.15 -1.24 -11.65
N PHE A 124 6.91 -0.01 -12.10
CA PHE A 124 7.48 1.18 -11.49
C PHE A 124 7.01 1.33 -10.03
N SER A 125 5.70 1.12 -9.78
CA SER A 125 5.16 1.10 -8.42
C SER A 125 5.71 -0.04 -7.55
N GLU A 126 6.05 -1.19 -8.16
CA GLU A 126 6.68 -2.33 -7.48
C GLU A 126 8.13 -2.03 -7.12
N TYR A 127 8.92 -1.50 -8.05
CA TYR A 127 10.31 -1.10 -7.84
C TYR A 127 10.45 -0.16 -6.64
N HIS A 128 9.64 0.91 -6.59
CA HIS A 128 9.67 1.84 -5.47
C HIS A 128 9.19 1.21 -4.16
N PHE A 129 8.25 0.27 -4.21
CA PHE A 129 7.82 -0.48 -3.02
C PHE A 129 8.93 -1.37 -2.44
N LEU A 130 9.82 -1.90 -3.28
CA LEU A 130 10.94 -2.75 -2.83
C LEU A 130 12.04 -1.97 -2.12
N LYS A 131 12.22 -0.68 -2.43
CA LYS A 131 13.23 0.16 -1.76
C LYS A 131 13.01 0.26 -0.24
N ASP A 132 11.75 0.24 0.18
CA ASP A 132 11.37 0.34 1.59
C ASP A 132 10.99 -1.03 2.21
N ASN A 133 11.28 -2.14 1.52
CA ASN A 133 10.84 -3.46 1.94
C ASN A 133 11.89 -4.56 1.72
N ASP A 134 12.82 -4.64 2.66
CA ASP A 134 13.94 -5.60 2.64
C ASP A 134 13.48 -7.05 2.50
N THR A 135 12.34 -7.42 3.09
CA THR A 135 11.80 -8.78 2.99
C THR A 135 11.49 -9.15 1.54
N PHE A 136 10.88 -8.24 0.77
CA PHE A 136 10.60 -8.49 -0.64
C PHE A 136 11.83 -8.26 -1.52
N LYS A 137 12.70 -7.30 -1.17
CA LYS A 137 13.98 -7.05 -1.87
C LYS A 137 14.85 -8.30 -1.86
N ALA A 138 14.90 -9.02 -0.74
CA ALA A 138 15.62 -10.28 -0.58
C ALA A 138 15.08 -11.45 -1.44
N LEU A 139 13.89 -11.32 -2.04
CA LEU A 139 13.32 -12.34 -2.93
C LEU A 139 13.82 -12.21 -4.37
N LEU A 140 14.44 -11.06 -4.72
CA LEU A 140 15.01 -10.85 -6.03
C LEU A 140 16.17 -11.81 -6.29
N PRO A 141 16.36 -12.27 -7.55
CA PRO A 141 17.44 -13.18 -7.89
C PRO A 141 18.83 -12.51 -7.81
N VAL A 142 18.87 -11.20 -7.97
CA VAL A 142 20.07 -10.36 -7.90
C VAL A 142 19.69 -9.01 -7.28
N GLU A 143 20.67 -8.34 -6.69
CA GLU A 143 20.49 -6.96 -6.23
C GLU A 143 20.31 -6.02 -7.43
N VAL A 144 19.38 -5.07 -7.32
CA VAL A 144 19.08 -4.09 -8.35
C VAL A 144 19.15 -2.69 -7.75
N GLY A 145 19.89 -1.79 -8.40
CA GLY A 145 20.07 -0.40 -7.97
C GLY A 145 19.28 0.61 -8.82
N SER A 146 18.87 0.21 -10.02
CA SER A 146 18.12 1.03 -10.99
C SER A 146 16.81 0.38 -11.41
N PHE A 147 15.92 1.20 -12.00
CA PHE A 147 14.66 0.69 -12.53
C PHE A 147 14.88 -0.17 -13.79
N GLU A 148 15.88 0.16 -14.60
CA GLU A 148 16.31 -0.61 -15.76
C GLU A 148 16.76 -2.03 -15.39
N GLU A 149 17.60 -2.15 -14.36
CA GLU A 149 18.01 -3.46 -13.82
C GLU A 149 16.81 -4.23 -13.29
N PHE A 150 15.87 -3.55 -12.62
CA PHE A 150 14.64 -4.17 -12.14
C PHE A 150 13.76 -4.72 -13.27
N ILE A 151 13.58 -3.98 -14.36
CA ILE A 151 12.86 -4.45 -15.57
C ILE A 151 13.54 -5.71 -16.14
N ALA A 152 14.87 -5.73 -16.17
CA ALA A 152 15.63 -6.84 -16.73
C ALA A 152 15.42 -8.16 -15.97
N VAL A 153 15.23 -8.09 -14.65
CA VAL A 153 15.08 -9.27 -13.78
C VAL A 153 13.63 -9.64 -13.48
N ASN A 154 12.65 -8.75 -13.76
CA ASN A 154 11.24 -8.94 -13.43
C ASN A 154 10.33 -8.81 -14.65
N SER A 155 10.59 -9.63 -15.68
CA SER A 155 9.82 -9.64 -16.93
C SER A 155 8.53 -10.45 -16.85
N ASN A 156 7.50 -9.96 -17.55
CA ASN A 156 6.16 -10.55 -17.70
C ASN A 156 5.57 -11.04 -16.37
N SER A 157 5.78 -10.21 -15.35
CA SER A 157 5.45 -10.46 -13.95
C SER A 157 3.95 -10.70 -13.68
N ILE A 158 3.05 -10.10 -14.47
CA ILE A 158 1.60 -10.27 -14.33
C ILE A 158 1.21 -11.68 -14.77
N ILE A 159 1.58 -12.09 -15.99
CA ILE A 159 1.29 -13.44 -16.49
C ILE A 159 1.91 -14.50 -15.58
N ARG A 160 3.15 -14.28 -15.14
CA ARG A 160 3.84 -15.14 -14.16
C ARG A 160 3.03 -15.30 -12.88
N PHE A 161 2.53 -14.20 -12.32
CA PHE A 161 1.67 -14.21 -11.14
C PHE A 161 0.37 -14.99 -11.42
N LEU A 162 -0.29 -14.75 -12.56
CA LEU A 162 -1.54 -15.43 -12.90
C LEU A 162 -1.31 -16.94 -12.94
N LEU A 163 -0.24 -17.40 -13.59
CA LEU A 163 0.10 -18.82 -13.71
C LEU A 163 0.58 -19.49 -12.41
N GLY A 164 0.63 -18.78 -11.29
CA GLY A 164 0.91 -19.37 -9.98
C GLY A 164 2.39 -19.50 -9.64
N HIS A 165 3.26 -18.85 -10.39
CA HIS A 165 4.69 -18.85 -10.08
C HIS A 165 5.01 -17.97 -8.87
N ARG A 166 6.18 -18.21 -8.29
CA ARG A 166 6.78 -17.36 -7.26
C ARG A 166 7.02 -15.95 -7.79
N ILE A 167 6.81 -14.95 -6.93
CA ILE A 167 7.23 -13.57 -7.22
C ILE A 167 8.74 -13.53 -7.56
N PHE A 168 9.11 -12.75 -8.57
CA PHE A 168 10.50 -12.61 -9.07
C PHE A 168 11.16 -13.91 -9.57
N SER A 169 10.40 -15.02 -9.74
CA SER A 169 10.95 -16.23 -10.36
C SER A 169 11.50 -15.92 -11.75
N GLN A 170 12.59 -16.59 -12.14
CA GLN A 170 13.17 -16.46 -13.49
C GLN A 170 12.55 -17.44 -14.50
N HIS A 171 11.36 -17.98 -14.21
CA HIS A 171 10.68 -18.90 -15.12
C HIS A 171 10.39 -18.21 -16.47
N PRO A 172 10.77 -18.77 -17.63
CA PRO A 172 10.46 -18.13 -18.90
C PRO A 172 8.94 -18.06 -19.14
N ILE A 173 8.42 -16.87 -19.46
CA ILE A 173 7.04 -16.69 -19.91
C ILE A 173 7.04 -16.62 -21.43
N THR A 174 6.17 -17.40 -22.07
CA THR A 174 6.11 -17.57 -23.52
C THR A 174 4.76 -17.11 -24.06
N GLU A 175 4.65 -17.02 -25.39
CA GLU A 175 3.36 -16.74 -26.04
C GLU A 175 2.28 -17.78 -25.71
N ALA A 176 2.64 -19.06 -25.54
CA ALA A 176 1.69 -20.10 -25.14
C ALA A 176 1.13 -19.87 -23.73
N HIS A 177 1.95 -19.36 -22.82
CA HIS A 177 1.52 -18.94 -21.48
C HIS A 177 0.54 -17.77 -21.55
N CYS A 178 0.85 -16.75 -22.37
CA CYS A 178 -0.05 -15.63 -22.60
C CYS A 178 -1.38 -16.09 -23.21
N ALA A 179 -1.35 -16.91 -24.25
CA ALA A 179 -2.55 -17.49 -24.88
C ALA A 179 -3.41 -18.26 -23.88
N THR A 180 -2.79 -19.09 -23.02
CA THR A 180 -3.48 -19.82 -21.97
C THR A 180 -4.26 -18.87 -21.05
N VAL A 181 -3.64 -17.77 -20.61
CA VAL A 181 -4.32 -16.78 -19.76
C VAL A 181 -5.47 -16.11 -20.51
N LEU A 182 -5.23 -15.62 -21.73
CA LEU A 182 -6.24 -14.92 -22.54
C LEU A 182 -7.46 -15.79 -22.83
N GLU A 183 -7.25 -17.02 -23.29
CA GLU A 183 -8.31 -18.00 -23.50
C GLU A 183 -9.07 -18.30 -22.21
N GLY A 184 -8.36 -18.40 -21.08
CA GLY A 184 -8.97 -18.63 -19.78
C GLY A 184 -9.84 -17.45 -19.32
N MET A 185 -9.41 -16.21 -19.57
CA MET A 185 -10.18 -15.02 -19.27
C MET A 185 -11.47 -14.96 -20.09
N GLU A 186 -11.39 -15.33 -21.38
CA GLU A 186 -12.56 -15.44 -22.26
C GLU A 186 -13.51 -16.55 -21.82
N ASP A 187 -12.99 -17.77 -21.66
CA ASP A 187 -13.75 -18.97 -21.31
C ASP A 187 -14.54 -18.84 -20.00
N LEU A 188 -13.96 -18.12 -19.03
CA LEU A 188 -14.51 -17.92 -17.70
C LEU A 188 -15.29 -16.62 -17.56
N GLY A 189 -15.34 -15.79 -18.62
CA GLY A 189 -15.99 -14.49 -18.58
C GLY A 189 -15.47 -13.59 -17.46
N ILE A 190 -14.14 -13.58 -17.24
CA ILE A 190 -13.53 -12.81 -16.15
C ILE A 190 -13.82 -11.32 -16.35
N VAL A 191 -14.37 -10.69 -15.32
CA VAL A 191 -14.64 -9.25 -15.30
C VAL A 191 -13.35 -8.51 -14.95
N VAL A 192 -12.94 -7.58 -15.80
CA VAL A 192 -11.66 -6.87 -15.63
C VAL A 192 -11.93 -5.39 -15.48
N GLY A 193 -11.55 -4.83 -14.35
CA GLY A 193 -11.45 -3.40 -14.14
C GLY A 193 -10.06 -2.84 -14.48
N LEU A 194 -9.99 -1.55 -14.77
CA LEU A 194 -8.75 -0.80 -14.95
C LEU A 194 -8.43 0.03 -13.71
N PHE A 195 -7.17 0.00 -13.28
CA PHE A 195 -6.71 0.78 -12.13
C PHE A 195 -6.82 2.29 -12.37
N ASP A 196 -6.62 2.75 -13.60
CA ASP A 196 -6.67 4.18 -13.93
C ASP A 196 -8.10 4.72 -13.96
N ASP A 197 -9.08 3.83 -14.16
CA ASP A 197 -10.51 4.11 -14.04
C ASP A 197 -11.13 3.35 -12.87
N TYR A 198 -10.48 3.48 -11.69
CA TYR A 198 -10.76 2.64 -10.54
C TYR A 198 -12.20 2.71 -10.07
N GLN A 199 -12.79 3.92 -9.96
CA GLN A 199 -14.15 4.09 -9.45
C GLN A 199 -15.19 3.38 -10.33
N ARG A 200 -15.07 3.52 -11.65
CA ARG A 200 -15.92 2.83 -12.63
C ARG A 200 -15.68 1.33 -12.65
N SER A 201 -14.43 0.92 -12.45
CA SER A 201 -14.11 -0.49 -12.28
C SER A 201 -14.82 -1.11 -11.07
N LEU A 202 -14.99 -0.36 -9.97
CA LEU A 202 -15.79 -0.84 -8.83
C LEU A 202 -17.27 -0.98 -9.19
N GLU A 203 -17.84 -0.06 -9.98
CA GLU A 203 -19.21 -0.16 -10.48
C GLU A 203 -19.40 -1.40 -11.34
N LEU A 204 -18.53 -1.59 -12.32
CA LEU A 204 -18.53 -2.74 -13.20
C LEU A 204 -18.49 -4.06 -12.41
N ILE A 205 -17.58 -4.15 -11.43
CA ILE A 205 -17.42 -5.34 -10.58
C ILE A 205 -18.69 -5.58 -9.75
N HIS A 206 -19.24 -4.53 -9.13
CA HIS A 206 -20.48 -4.66 -8.37
C HIS A 206 -21.64 -5.12 -9.25
N ASP A 207 -21.89 -4.43 -10.36
CA ASP A 207 -23.05 -4.67 -11.22
C ASP A 207 -22.97 -6.04 -11.91
N THR A 208 -21.76 -6.52 -12.25
CA THR A 208 -21.57 -7.78 -13.00
C THR A 208 -21.34 -9.00 -12.10
N CYS A 209 -20.63 -8.83 -10.99
CA CYS A 209 -20.26 -9.92 -10.09
C CYS A 209 -21.10 -9.95 -8.80
N GLY A 210 -21.91 -8.93 -8.51
CA GLY A 210 -22.72 -8.86 -7.30
C GLY A 210 -21.88 -8.69 -6.03
N VAL A 211 -20.68 -8.11 -6.14
CA VAL A 211 -19.79 -7.90 -5.00
C VAL A 211 -20.30 -6.72 -4.19
N ASP A 212 -20.51 -6.94 -2.89
CA ASP A 212 -20.85 -5.87 -1.96
C ASP A 212 -19.61 -5.02 -1.68
N ILE A 213 -19.63 -3.79 -2.18
CA ILE A 213 -18.53 -2.82 -2.06
C ILE A 213 -19.09 -1.65 -1.25
N PRO A 214 -18.41 -1.20 -0.17
CA PRO A 214 -18.87 -0.03 0.56
C PRO A 214 -18.82 1.22 -0.34
N PRO A 215 -19.74 2.19 -0.18
CA PRO A 215 -19.77 3.41 -0.99
C PRO A 215 -18.48 4.23 -0.95
N GLN A 216 -17.67 4.05 0.09
CA GLN A 216 -16.35 4.66 0.23
C GLN A 216 -15.26 3.60 0.30
N VAL A 217 -14.37 3.62 -0.68
CA VAL A 217 -13.18 2.74 -0.73
C VAL A 217 -11.94 3.61 -0.50
N PRO A 218 -11.43 3.68 0.74
CA PRO A 218 -10.32 4.57 1.07
C PRO A 218 -9.04 4.13 0.35
N LYS A 219 -8.27 5.11 -0.15
CA LYS A 219 -6.94 4.85 -0.72
C LYS A 219 -5.94 4.52 0.39
N LYS A 220 -5.82 3.25 0.77
CA LYS A 220 -4.93 2.82 1.87
C LYS A 220 -3.44 2.93 1.56
N ARG A 221 -3.03 3.08 0.29
CA ARG A 221 -1.62 3.14 -0.13
C ARG A 221 -1.42 4.17 -1.23
N VAL A 222 -1.22 5.42 -0.85
CA VAL A 222 -0.70 6.45 -1.76
C VAL A 222 0.78 6.62 -1.42
N THR A 223 1.65 6.48 -2.42
CA THR A 223 3.07 6.80 -2.23
C THR A 223 3.19 8.32 -2.26
N ILE A 224 3.63 8.93 -1.16
CA ILE A 224 3.81 10.40 -1.02
C ILE A 224 4.72 10.95 -2.14
N ASN A 225 5.68 10.14 -2.60
CA ASN A 225 6.64 10.49 -3.63
C ASN A 225 6.44 9.65 -4.91
N ARG A 226 5.19 9.54 -5.40
CA ARG A 226 4.91 8.84 -6.66
C ARG A 226 5.52 9.65 -7.81
N GLN A 227 6.73 9.27 -8.23
CA GLN A 227 7.26 9.69 -9.52
C GLN A 227 6.25 9.33 -10.62
N ASN A 228 6.02 10.26 -11.55
CA ASN A 228 5.11 10.04 -12.66
C ASN A 228 5.73 9.04 -13.64
N ALA A 229 4.97 8.05 -14.11
CA ALA A 229 5.47 7.15 -15.15
C ALA A 229 5.87 7.91 -16.42
N GLU A 230 5.31 9.09 -16.69
CA GLU A 230 5.72 10.00 -17.76
C GLU A 230 7.19 10.42 -17.68
N SER A 231 7.77 10.50 -16.48
CA SER A 231 9.19 10.85 -16.28
C SER A 231 10.16 9.71 -16.62
N ILE A 232 9.66 8.53 -17.00
CA ILE A 232 10.49 7.38 -17.38
C ILE A 232 11.15 7.67 -18.75
N PRO A 233 12.50 7.64 -18.84
CA PRO A 233 13.20 7.95 -20.07
C PRO A 233 12.82 7.01 -21.23
N PRO A 234 12.85 7.50 -22.49
CA PRO A 234 12.46 6.69 -23.65
C PRO A 234 13.19 5.36 -23.80
N HIS A 235 14.49 5.30 -23.50
CA HIS A 235 15.26 4.05 -23.58
C HIS A 235 14.79 3.00 -22.57
N VAL A 236 14.33 3.44 -21.38
CA VAL A 236 13.78 2.54 -20.35
C VAL A 236 12.43 2.00 -20.77
N ARG A 237 11.59 2.83 -21.42
CA ARG A 237 10.31 2.37 -22.00
C ARG A 237 10.54 1.32 -23.07
N GLN A 238 11.50 1.55 -23.96
CA GLN A 238 11.85 0.57 -25.00
C GLN A 238 12.30 -0.76 -24.38
N LEU A 239 13.19 -0.71 -23.38
CA LEU A 239 13.62 -1.91 -22.64
C LEU A 239 12.42 -2.64 -22.01
N PHE A 240 11.47 -1.88 -21.43
CA PHE A 240 10.25 -2.45 -20.89
C PHE A 240 9.43 -3.16 -21.97
N GLU A 241 9.18 -2.53 -23.12
CA GLU A 241 8.40 -3.12 -24.21
C GLU A 241 9.04 -4.42 -24.71
N GLU A 242 10.37 -4.46 -24.85
CA GLU A 242 11.11 -5.65 -25.26
C GLU A 242 11.00 -6.80 -24.23
N ARG A 243 11.02 -6.48 -22.93
CA ARG A 243 11.04 -7.48 -21.86
C ARG A 243 9.64 -7.89 -21.38
N ASN A 244 8.64 -7.02 -21.54
CA ASN A 244 7.29 -7.17 -20.98
C ASN A 244 6.20 -7.17 -22.06
N ALA A 245 6.55 -7.49 -23.31
CA ALA A 245 5.61 -7.54 -24.43
C ALA A 245 4.36 -8.38 -24.17
N LEU A 246 4.47 -9.47 -23.39
CA LEU A 246 3.33 -10.35 -23.11
C LEU A 246 2.40 -9.75 -22.05
N ASP A 247 2.94 -9.13 -21.00
CA ASP A 247 2.13 -8.37 -20.04
C ASP A 247 1.45 -7.17 -20.74
N ARG A 248 2.14 -6.51 -21.69
CA ARG A 248 1.55 -5.44 -22.52
C ARG A 248 0.40 -5.97 -23.37
N LYS A 249 0.58 -7.11 -24.03
CA LYS A 249 -0.46 -7.80 -24.82
C LYS A 249 -1.66 -8.16 -23.96
N LEU A 250 -1.44 -8.69 -22.76
CA LEU A 250 -2.50 -8.99 -21.79
C LEU A 250 -3.25 -7.71 -21.38
N TYR A 251 -2.54 -6.63 -21.08
CA TYR A 251 -3.16 -5.36 -20.70
C TYR A 251 -4.05 -4.79 -21.81
N VAL A 252 -3.56 -4.75 -23.06
CA VAL A 252 -4.34 -4.28 -24.21
C VAL A 252 -5.62 -5.10 -24.39
N TYR A 253 -5.54 -6.43 -24.25
CA TYR A 253 -6.74 -7.28 -24.29
C TYR A 253 -7.73 -6.94 -23.16
N CYS A 254 -7.23 -6.74 -21.93
CA CYS A 254 -8.06 -6.37 -20.79
C CYS A 254 -8.74 -5.00 -20.98
N GLU A 255 -8.00 -4.02 -21.50
CA GLU A 255 -8.51 -2.68 -21.80
C GLU A 255 -9.60 -2.72 -22.86
N GLN A 256 -9.41 -3.49 -23.94
CA GLN A 256 -10.42 -3.69 -24.96
C GLN A 256 -11.70 -4.33 -24.39
N ARG A 257 -11.58 -5.33 -23.52
CA ARG A 257 -12.73 -5.92 -22.82
C ARG A 257 -13.42 -4.92 -21.90
N TYR A 258 -12.65 -4.12 -21.16
CA TYR A 258 -13.20 -3.08 -20.28
C TYR A 258 -14.07 -2.08 -21.08
N GLN A 259 -13.59 -1.65 -22.24
CA GLN A 259 -14.31 -0.72 -23.11
C GLN A 259 -15.63 -1.30 -23.68
N GLN A 260 -15.74 -2.63 -23.79
CA GLN A 260 -16.97 -3.28 -24.28
C GLN A 260 -18.15 -3.18 -23.30
N TYR A 261 -17.90 -2.91 -22.01
CA TYR A 261 -18.97 -2.80 -21.02
C TYR A 261 -19.81 -1.52 -21.13
N GLN A 262 -19.42 -0.56 -22.00
CA GLN A 262 -20.18 0.66 -22.28
C GLN A 262 -20.65 1.38 -21.00
N LEU A 263 -19.74 1.53 -20.03
CA LEU A 263 -20.04 2.14 -18.74
C LEU A 263 -20.56 3.56 -18.94
N ASP A 264 -21.62 3.91 -18.21
CA ASP A 264 -22.18 5.26 -18.25
C ASP A 264 -21.21 6.25 -17.60
N THR A 265 -20.53 7.03 -18.43
CA THR A 265 -19.58 8.06 -17.98
C THR A 265 -20.25 9.38 -17.62
N THR A 266 -21.56 9.53 -17.85
CA THR A 266 -22.30 10.80 -17.68
C THR A 266 -22.83 11.01 -16.26
N THR A 267 -23.05 9.95 -15.50
CA THR A 267 -23.48 10.00 -14.10
C THR A 267 -22.26 9.99 -13.16
N PRO A 268 -22.26 10.68 -12.01
CA PRO A 268 -21.17 10.57 -11.03
C PRO A 268 -21.02 9.12 -10.53
N PRO A 269 -19.79 8.65 -10.29
CA PRO A 269 -19.60 7.27 -9.84
C PRO A 269 -20.23 7.03 -8.46
N ARG A 270 -20.92 5.88 -8.31
CA ARG A 270 -21.54 5.36 -7.07
C ARG A 270 -20.51 5.21 -5.96
N TYR A 271 -19.31 4.78 -6.34
CA TYR A 271 -18.21 4.55 -5.41
C TYR A 271 -17.28 5.75 -5.37
N LEU A 272 -17.18 6.33 -4.18
CA LEU A 272 -16.18 7.33 -3.90
C LEU A 272 -14.91 6.62 -3.45
N CYS A 273 -13.79 7.04 -4.00
CA CYS A 273 -12.48 6.66 -3.48
C CYS A 273 -11.89 7.87 -2.77
N PRO A 274 -12.44 8.27 -1.59
CA PRO A 274 -11.86 9.34 -0.81
C PRO A 274 -10.41 8.99 -0.54
N GLY A 275 -9.58 10.02 -0.60
CA GLY A 275 -8.15 9.86 -0.65
C GLY A 275 -7.49 11.06 -1.29
N GLY A 276 -7.42 12.15 -0.52
CA GLY A 276 -6.43 13.18 -0.76
C GLY A 276 -5.02 12.68 -0.44
N GLU A 277 -4.00 13.47 -0.78
CA GLU A 277 -2.58 13.22 -0.44
C GLU A 277 -2.34 13.02 1.07
N TYR A 278 -3.33 13.26 1.92
CA TYR A 278 -3.20 13.17 3.37
C TYR A 278 -3.85 11.94 4.01
N GLU A 279 -4.85 11.30 3.39
CA GLU A 279 -5.67 10.28 4.06
C GLU A 279 -4.91 8.98 4.38
N HIS A 280 -3.83 8.70 3.65
CA HIS A 280 -2.98 7.54 3.92
C HIS A 280 -1.99 7.81 5.06
N ILE A 281 -1.71 9.08 5.37
CA ILE A 281 -0.69 9.46 6.34
C ILE A 281 -0.98 8.82 7.72
N PRO A 282 -2.20 8.90 8.30
CA PRO A 282 -2.51 8.29 9.60
C PRO A 282 -2.34 6.77 9.68
N VAL A 283 -2.51 6.06 8.57
CA VAL A 283 -2.28 4.61 8.52
C VAL A 283 -0.77 4.31 8.57
N TYR A 284 0.03 5.17 7.96
CA TYR A 284 1.49 5.03 7.89
C TYR A 284 2.25 5.81 8.97
N THR A 285 1.60 6.65 9.77
CA THR A 285 2.25 7.27 10.92
C THR A 285 2.69 6.24 11.95
N TYR A 286 2.15 5.02 11.95
CA TYR A 286 2.70 3.93 12.75
C TYR A 286 4.07 3.41 12.26
N ARG A 287 4.53 3.82 11.06
CA ARG A 287 5.77 3.36 10.41
C ARG A 287 6.67 4.48 9.86
N PHE A 288 6.64 5.68 10.45
CA PHE A 288 7.56 6.79 10.12
C PHE A 288 7.41 7.42 8.70
N SER A 289 6.23 7.42 8.09
CA SER A 289 6.02 7.94 6.71
C SER A 289 6.54 9.36 6.45
N LEU A 290 6.38 10.30 7.40
CA LEU A 290 6.89 11.66 7.25
C LEU A 290 8.40 11.79 7.53
N ILE A 291 9.01 10.75 8.10
CA ILE A 291 10.46 10.64 8.24
C ILE A 291 11.07 10.05 6.96
N GLN A 292 10.29 9.37 6.11
CA GLN A 292 10.78 8.72 4.90
C GLN A 292 11.62 9.62 3.98
N PRO A 293 11.28 10.92 3.74
CA PRO A 293 12.14 11.81 2.94
C PRO A 293 13.55 11.98 3.51
N PHE A 294 13.73 11.74 4.80
CA PHE A 294 15.00 11.84 5.52
C PHE A 294 15.74 10.50 5.57
N LEU A 295 15.05 9.37 5.41
CA LEU A 295 15.60 8.02 5.49
C LEU A 295 16.09 7.54 4.11
N THR A 296 17.33 7.86 3.76
CA THR A 296 18.04 7.13 2.69
C THR A 296 19.18 6.32 3.29
N GLU A 297 19.49 5.16 2.69
CA GLU A 297 20.56 4.22 3.10
C GLU A 297 21.95 4.88 3.28
N LYS A 298 22.13 6.13 2.84
CA LYS A 298 23.40 6.89 2.86
C LYS A 298 23.32 8.26 3.53
N SER A 299 22.22 8.65 4.18
CA SER A 299 22.21 9.95 4.87
C SER A 299 22.79 9.83 6.29
N ASP A 300 23.95 10.44 6.50
CA ASP A 300 24.49 10.69 7.85
C ASP A 300 23.47 11.45 8.71
N PHE A 301 22.58 12.21 8.07
CA PHE A 301 21.49 12.91 8.73
C PHE A 301 20.52 11.98 9.44
N ALA A 302 19.92 11.02 8.72
CA ALA A 302 18.97 10.08 9.32
C ALA A 302 19.61 9.37 10.51
N SER A 303 20.78 8.77 10.31
CA SER A 303 21.48 8.02 11.36
C SER A 303 21.78 8.88 12.59
N ARG A 304 22.16 10.16 12.40
CA ARG A 304 22.50 11.07 13.49
C ARG A 304 21.28 11.64 14.22
N TYR A 305 20.20 11.91 13.50
CA TYR A 305 19.04 12.63 14.02
C TYR A 305 17.77 11.79 14.12
N PHE A 306 17.85 10.48 13.85
CA PHE A 306 16.71 9.57 13.95
C PHE A 306 15.95 9.67 15.27
N PRO A 307 16.60 9.73 16.46
CA PRO A 307 15.88 9.90 17.73
C PRO A 307 15.06 11.20 17.77
N THR A 308 15.63 12.31 17.28
CA THR A 308 14.96 13.61 17.22
C THR A 308 13.78 13.58 16.25
N LEU A 309 13.92 12.96 15.09
CA LEU A 309 12.85 12.80 14.10
C LEU A 309 11.72 11.92 14.64
N CYS A 310 12.06 10.84 15.34
CA CYS A 310 11.10 9.98 16.05
C CYS A 310 10.37 10.74 17.15
N GLU A 311 11.05 11.64 17.89
CA GLU A 311 10.41 12.46 18.91
C GLU A 311 9.47 13.51 18.30
N ILE A 312 9.87 14.17 17.21
CA ILE A 312 9.00 15.07 16.43
C ILE A 312 7.75 14.32 15.98
N HIS A 313 7.94 13.14 15.41
CA HIS A 313 6.88 12.26 14.94
C HIS A 313 5.92 11.84 16.06
N ARG A 314 6.44 11.34 17.19
CA ARG A 314 5.63 10.99 18.37
C ARG A 314 4.87 12.20 18.92
N THR A 315 5.53 13.35 19.01
CA THR A 315 4.90 14.59 19.53
C THR A 315 3.82 15.09 18.58
N ALA A 316 4.03 15.00 17.26
CA ALA A 316 3.02 15.32 16.26
C ALA A 316 1.80 14.42 16.40
N LEU A 317 2.02 13.12 16.65
CA LEU A 317 0.93 12.18 16.93
C LEU A 317 0.20 12.57 18.23
N GLU A 318 0.91 12.76 19.33
CA GLU A 318 0.27 13.12 20.61
C GLU A 318 -0.54 14.42 20.54
N LYS A 319 -0.07 15.41 19.79
CA LYS A 319 -0.79 16.68 19.58
C LYS A 319 -2.03 16.55 18.70
N ASP A 320 -2.08 15.56 17.80
CA ASP A 320 -3.23 15.30 16.94
C ASP A 320 -4.21 14.26 17.55
N PHE A 321 -3.73 13.44 18.50
CA PHE A 321 -4.49 12.34 19.12
C PHE A 321 -5.22 12.72 20.42
N VAL A 322 -4.94 13.88 21.05
CA VAL A 322 -5.54 14.24 22.35
C VAL A 322 -6.53 15.40 22.20
N TRP A 323 -7.81 15.06 22.05
CA TRP A 323 -8.91 15.91 22.52
C TRP A 323 -9.54 15.24 23.74
N PHE A 324 -9.66 15.98 24.84
CA PHE A 324 -10.45 15.56 25.99
C PHE A 324 -11.91 15.87 25.71
N ASP A 325 -12.72 14.85 25.43
CA ASP A 325 -14.16 14.97 25.63
C ASP A 325 -14.46 14.74 27.12
N ALA A 326 -15.60 15.24 27.61
CA ALA A 326 -15.96 15.27 29.04
C ALA A 326 -16.04 13.88 29.73
N GLY A 327 -15.78 12.78 29.01
CA GLY A 327 -15.81 11.39 29.47
C GLY A 327 -14.46 10.65 29.49
N GLY A 328 -13.31 11.33 29.37
CA GLY A 328 -11.97 10.72 29.49
C GLY A 328 -11.25 10.45 28.16
N PRO A 329 -10.02 9.89 28.20
CA PRO A 329 -9.17 9.75 27.01
C PRO A 329 -9.75 8.72 26.03
N LYS A 330 -10.16 9.18 24.85
CA LYS A 330 -10.49 8.32 23.70
C LYS A 330 -9.36 8.42 22.67
N PHE A 331 -8.66 7.33 22.41
CA PHE A 331 -7.70 7.26 21.29
C PHE A 331 -8.49 7.21 19.98
N LYS A 332 -8.54 8.32 19.24
CA LYS A 332 -9.01 8.34 17.85
C LYS A 332 -7.76 8.37 16.98
N VAL A 333 -7.62 7.40 16.06
CA VAL A 333 -6.62 7.48 14.98
C VAL A 333 -6.75 8.86 14.34
N ALA A 334 -5.65 9.61 14.18
CA ALA A 334 -5.66 10.92 13.54
C ALA A 334 -6.54 10.85 12.28
N ALA A 335 -7.73 11.45 12.33
CA ALA A 335 -8.67 11.36 11.22
C ALA A 335 -8.26 12.29 10.07
N ASP A 336 -7.24 13.11 10.28
CA ASP A 336 -6.84 14.20 9.40
C ASP A 336 -5.32 14.22 9.21
N GLY A 337 -4.83 13.48 8.21
CA GLY A 337 -3.41 13.45 7.89
C GLY A 337 -2.82 14.80 7.49
N LYS A 338 -3.66 15.79 7.12
CA LYS A 338 -3.21 17.15 6.77
C LYS A 338 -2.81 17.89 8.03
N ARG A 339 -3.63 17.82 9.09
CA ARG A 339 -3.28 18.34 10.43
C ARG A 339 -2.02 17.69 10.97
N TYR A 340 -1.91 16.37 10.84
CA TYR A 340 -0.70 15.66 11.24
C TYR A 340 0.54 16.18 10.51
N ALA A 341 0.47 16.35 9.17
CA ALA A 341 1.57 16.89 8.39
C ALA A 341 1.93 18.34 8.80
N ILE A 342 0.94 19.20 9.06
CA ILE A 342 1.16 20.56 9.59
C ILE A 342 1.89 20.51 10.94
N ALA A 343 1.37 19.69 11.88
CA ALA A 343 1.95 19.56 13.21
C ALA A 343 3.40 19.07 13.15
N TRP A 344 3.67 18.08 12.29
CA TRP A 344 5.01 17.57 12.06
C TRP A 344 5.94 18.65 11.51
N ALA A 345 5.54 19.38 10.46
CA ALA A 345 6.35 20.44 9.84
C ALA A 345 6.65 21.58 10.84
N LEU A 346 5.66 22.00 11.62
CA LEU A 346 5.85 23.02 12.66
C LEU A 346 6.83 22.57 13.75
N LEU A 347 6.68 21.34 14.25
CA LEU A 347 7.58 20.78 15.26
C LEU A 347 9.01 20.63 14.74
N PHE A 348 9.18 20.22 13.48
CA PHE A 348 10.49 20.18 12.84
C PHE A 348 11.13 21.57 12.81
N LEU A 349 10.42 22.59 12.30
CA LEU A 349 10.93 23.96 12.19
C LEU A 349 11.18 24.63 13.55
N GLN A 350 10.44 24.26 14.60
CA GLN A 350 10.71 24.68 15.98
C GLN A 350 12.05 24.11 16.50
N ARG A 351 12.40 22.91 16.05
CA ARG A 351 13.62 22.19 16.44
C ARG A 351 14.76 22.35 15.45
N ARG A 352 14.63 23.23 14.45
CA ARG A 352 15.64 23.42 13.38
C ARG A 352 17.04 23.74 13.88
N HIS A 353 17.14 24.40 15.05
CA HIS A 353 18.42 24.70 15.72
C HIS A 353 19.23 23.45 16.09
N LEU A 354 18.60 22.27 16.16
CA LEU A 354 19.27 20.99 16.37
C LEU A 354 19.99 20.48 15.11
N PHE A 355 19.76 21.13 13.96
CA PHE A 355 20.30 20.79 12.64
C PHE A 355 21.11 21.97 12.06
N PRO A 356 22.11 22.51 12.78
CA PRO A 356 22.75 23.80 12.45
C PRO A 356 23.50 23.82 11.12
N GLN A 357 23.74 22.65 10.52
CA GLN A 357 24.42 22.51 9.23
C GLN A 357 23.51 22.75 8.01
N PHE A 358 22.19 22.90 8.21
CA PHE A 358 21.24 23.18 7.13
C PHE A 358 20.56 24.53 7.37
N ASP A 359 20.30 25.25 6.28
CA ASP A 359 19.54 26.49 6.33
C ASP A 359 18.04 26.20 6.14
N PHE A 360 17.28 26.40 7.21
CA PHE A 360 15.82 26.29 7.22
C PHE A 360 15.14 27.64 7.52
N GLU A 361 15.87 28.77 7.58
CA GLU A 361 15.34 30.04 8.10
C GLU A 361 14.24 30.63 7.21
N ASN A 362 14.26 30.32 5.91
CA ASN A 362 13.29 30.84 4.95
C ASN A 362 12.09 29.91 4.71
N ILE A 363 12.02 28.75 5.37
CA ILE A 363 10.93 27.80 5.17
C ILE A 363 9.71 28.25 5.97
N LYS A 364 8.60 28.45 5.25
CA LYS A 364 7.28 28.65 5.83
C LYS A 364 6.44 27.39 5.60
N VAL A 365 5.66 27.01 6.61
CA VAL A 365 4.70 25.92 6.45
C VAL A 365 3.59 26.38 5.52
N ASP A 366 3.44 25.68 4.41
CA ASP A 366 2.27 25.76 3.56
C ASP A 366 1.12 25.00 4.25
N PHE A 367 0.16 25.73 4.80
CA PHE A 367 -0.99 25.13 5.49
C PHE A 367 -1.98 24.48 4.52
N ASP A 368 -1.94 24.86 3.25
CA ASP A 368 -2.79 24.29 2.21
C ASP A 368 -2.19 22.99 1.66
N HIS A 369 -0.86 22.96 1.53
CA HIS A 369 -0.09 21.81 1.05
C HIS A 369 1.07 21.40 1.98
N PRO A 370 0.83 21.01 3.25
CA PRO A 370 1.90 20.75 4.21
C PRO A 370 2.86 19.62 3.81
N LEU A 371 2.46 18.68 2.94
CA LEU A 371 3.39 17.70 2.38
C LEU A 371 4.46 18.34 1.50
N SER A 372 4.15 19.39 0.74
CA SER A 372 5.14 20.11 -0.07
C SER A 372 6.22 20.72 0.82
N THR A 373 5.83 21.25 1.99
CA THR A 373 6.76 21.78 2.99
C THR A 373 7.67 20.67 3.53
N ILE A 374 7.12 19.51 3.88
CA ILE A 374 7.91 18.38 4.39
C ILE A 374 8.88 17.87 3.33
N LEU A 375 8.43 17.78 2.07
CA LEU A 375 9.28 17.36 0.96
C LEU A 375 10.39 18.38 0.68
N HIS A 376 10.12 19.68 0.77
CA HIS A 376 11.13 20.74 0.67
C HIS A 376 12.16 20.62 1.80
N ILE A 377 11.72 20.47 3.05
CA ILE A 377 12.62 20.22 4.19
C ILE A 377 13.48 18.96 3.93
N GLY A 378 12.87 17.89 3.42
CA GLY A 378 13.55 16.67 3.00
C GLY A 378 14.58 16.90 1.89
N GLY A 379 14.27 17.74 0.90
CA GLY A 379 15.16 18.14 -0.19
C GLY A 379 16.41 18.87 0.30
N ILE A 380 16.28 19.77 1.27
CA ILE A 380 17.42 20.49 1.86
C ILE A 380 18.36 19.55 2.60
N VAL A 381 17.79 18.60 3.33
CA VAL A 381 18.56 17.59 4.06
C VAL A 381 19.19 16.57 3.10
N ASN A 382 18.45 16.22 2.06
CA ASN A 382 18.79 15.20 1.12
C ASN A 382 18.49 15.69 -0.31
N PRO A 383 19.50 16.24 -1.01
CA PRO A 383 19.33 16.79 -2.37
C PRO A 383 18.78 15.78 -3.39
N THR A 384 18.89 14.46 -3.13
CA THR A 384 18.26 13.44 -3.99
C THR A 384 16.73 13.46 -3.93
N VAL A 385 16.13 14.07 -2.90
CA VAL A 385 14.68 14.31 -2.77
C VAL A 385 14.25 15.53 -3.60
N GLU A 386 15.11 16.55 -3.74
CA GLU A 386 14.83 17.77 -4.52
C GLU A 386 14.73 17.48 -6.03
N ALA A 387 15.58 16.58 -6.55
CA ALA A 387 15.52 16.13 -7.96
C ALA A 387 14.20 15.41 -8.33
N LEU A 388 13.44 14.93 -7.33
CA LEU A 388 12.16 14.27 -7.52
C LEU A 388 10.98 15.25 -7.59
N LEU A 389 11.13 16.46 -7.05
CA LEU A 389 10.08 17.49 -7.01
C LEU A 389 10.01 18.31 -8.29
N ILE A 390 11.17 18.61 -8.90
CA ILE A 390 11.27 19.47 -10.10
C ILE A 390 10.63 18.83 -11.34
N THR A 391 10.39 17.51 -11.33
CA THR A 391 9.76 16.78 -12.44
C THR A 391 8.24 16.60 -12.29
N SER A 392 7.63 17.20 -11.25
CA SER A 392 6.20 17.05 -10.94
C SER A 392 5.40 18.36 -10.90
N ALA A 393 6.04 19.49 -11.25
CA ALA A 393 5.41 20.82 -11.33
C ALA A 393 5.04 21.19 -12.77
#